data_AF-A0A967BHT3-F1
#
_entry.id   AF-A0A967BHT3-F1
#
_cell.length_a   1.000
_cell.length_b   1.000
_cell.length_c   1.000
_cell.angle_alpha   90.00
_cell.angle_beta   90.00
_cell.angle_gamma   90.00
#
_symmetry.space_group_name_H-M   'P 1'
#
loop_
_entity.id
_entity.type
_entity.pdbx_description
1 polymer ?
#
loop_
_entity_poly.entity_id
_entity_poly.type
_entity_poly.pdbx_seq_one_letter_code
_entity_poly.pdbx_strand_id
1 'polypeptide(L)'
;MTISNIIIPVQTIPPQVIVSETAGTTPILINELKRICACESTWNPISEPQHFNIDGSVLRGEVNPSDIGQCQINTKYWGELADELGYDLFDKDDNIRMAQYIYDIKGNAPWYLSKKCWNNFPVVQLAE
;
A
#
# COMPACT_ATOMS: atom_id res chain seq x y z
N MET A 1 -13.61 -66.02 18.73
CA MET A 1 -12.94 -64.71 18.62
C MET A 1 -13.00 -64.29 17.17
N THR A 2 -13.93 -63.41 16.84
CA THR A 2 -14.02 -62.76 15.52
C THR A 2 -14.20 -61.28 15.80
N ILE A 3 -13.22 -60.48 15.40
CA ILE A 3 -13.34 -59.03 15.47
C ILE A 3 -13.82 -58.61 14.08
N SER A 4 -15.10 -58.25 14.00
CA SER A 4 -15.69 -57.64 12.82
C SER A 4 -15.12 -56.24 12.66
N ASN A 5 -14.37 -56.00 11.57
CA ASN A 5 -13.99 -54.66 11.16
C ASN A 5 -15.20 -53.97 10.53
N ILE A 6 -15.81 -53.05 11.26
CA ILE A 6 -16.80 -52.12 10.72
C ILE A 6 -16.03 -50.96 10.08
N ILE A 7 -16.04 -50.92 8.75
CA ILE A 7 -15.59 -49.75 7.98
C ILE A 7 -16.75 -48.75 7.99
N ILE A 8 -16.60 -47.64 8.71
CA ILE A 8 -17.51 -46.50 8.62
C ILE A 8 -16.97 -45.55 7.55
N PRO A 9 -17.77 -45.12 6.56
CA PRO A 9 -17.32 -44.12 5.60
C PRO A 9 -17.06 -42.79 6.33
N VAL A 10 -15.82 -42.29 6.25
CA VAL A 10 -15.49 -40.92 6.64
C VAL A 10 -16.21 -39.99 5.67
N GLN A 11 -17.35 -39.43 6.09
CA GLN A 11 -17.97 -38.34 5.36
C GLN A 11 -17.03 -37.13 5.47
N THR A 12 -16.49 -36.69 4.34
CA THR A 12 -15.74 -35.44 4.23
C THR A 12 -16.70 -34.29 4.46
N ILE A 13 -16.82 -33.84 5.71
CA ILE A 13 -17.53 -32.61 6.03
C ILE A 13 -16.70 -31.49 5.37
N PRO A 14 -17.25 -30.71 4.41
CA PRO A 14 -16.55 -29.55 3.89
C PRO A 14 -16.26 -28.63 5.08
N PRO A 15 -15.07 -27.98 5.14
CA PRO A 15 -14.73 -27.13 6.27
C PRO A 15 -15.84 -26.09 6.43
N GLN A 16 -16.66 -26.26 7.47
CA GLN A 16 -17.65 -25.27 7.86
C GLN A 16 -16.83 -24.09 8.38
N VAL A 17 -16.58 -23.12 7.50
CA VAL A 17 -16.01 -21.85 7.88
C VAL A 17 -17.04 -21.18 8.78
N ILE A 18 -16.84 -21.28 10.09
CA ILE A 18 -17.51 -20.43 11.06
C ILE A 18 -16.94 -19.03 10.81
N VAL A 19 -17.63 -18.25 9.98
CA VAL A 19 -17.34 -16.83 9.80
C VAL A 19 -17.80 -16.14 11.08
N SER A 20 -16.87 -16.05 12.04
CA SER A 20 -17.06 -15.19 13.20
C SER A 20 -16.97 -13.75 12.68
N GLU A 21 -18.06 -13.00 12.78
CA GLU A 21 -18.04 -11.54 12.65
C GLU A 21 -17.11 -10.98 13.74
N THR A 22 -15.83 -10.85 13.41
CA THR A 22 -14.89 -10.05 14.19
C THR A 22 -14.31 -9.04 13.22
N ALA A 23 -14.65 -7.77 13.45
CA ALA A 23 -14.15 -6.59 12.76
C ALA A 23 -12.69 -6.77 12.30
N GLY A 24 -12.49 -7.01 10.99
CA GLY A 24 -11.21 -7.52 10.50
C GLY A 24 -11.11 -7.66 8.99
N THR A 25 -11.88 -6.87 8.24
CA THR A 25 -11.80 -6.82 6.78
C THR A 25 -10.63 -5.93 6.32
N THR A 26 -9.39 -6.29 6.62
CA THR A 26 -8.24 -5.46 6.22
C THR A 26 -7.04 -6.32 5.84
N PRO A 27 -6.91 -6.75 4.56
CA PRO A 27 -5.57 -6.66 3.96
C PRO A 27 -5.46 -6.45 2.43
N ILE A 28 -6.51 -6.57 1.60
CA ILE A 28 -6.40 -6.43 0.12
C ILE A 28 -6.73 -5.03 -0.40
N LEU A 29 -7.59 -4.30 0.30
CA LEU A 29 -8.08 -2.99 -0.14
C LEU A 29 -7.25 -1.82 0.41
N ILE A 30 -5.96 -2.04 0.72
CA ILE A 30 -5.04 -0.91 0.86
C ILE A 30 -4.71 -0.53 -0.59
N ASN A 31 -5.19 0.61 -1.07
CA ASN A 31 -4.85 1.14 -2.41
C ASN A 31 -3.34 1.00 -2.63
N GLU A 32 -2.90 0.44 -3.78
CA GLU A 32 -1.48 0.26 -4.10
C GLU A 32 -0.68 1.56 -3.93
N LEU A 33 -1.26 2.69 -4.35
CA LEU A 33 -0.65 4.00 -4.17
C LEU A 33 -0.41 4.35 -2.69
N LYS A 34 -1.33 3.99 -1.79
CA LYS A 34 -1.12 4.20 -0.35
C LYS A 34 0.08 3.40 0.15
N ARG A 35 0.25 2.14 -0.29
CA ARG A 35 1.41 1.32 0.08
C ARG A 35 2.71 1.92 -0.46
N ILE A 36 2.68 2.41 -1.70
CA ILE A 36 3.82 3.10 -2.32
C ILE A 36 4.19 4.30 -1.45
N CYS A 37 3.28 5.23 -1.18
CA CYS A 37 3.57 6.41 -0.36
C CYS A 37 4.04 6.03 1.06
N ALA A 38 3.42 5.02 1.69
CA ALA A 38 3.84 4.55 3.00
C ALA A 38 5.29 4.02 2.98
N CYS A 39 5.67 3.27 1.95
CA CYS A 39 7.03 2.84 1.74
C CYS A 39 8.01 3.98 1.49
N GLU A 40 7.63 4.94 0.64
CA GLU A 40 8.45 6.11 0.31
C GLU A 40 8.78 6.97 1.54
N SER A 41 7.83 7.14 2.46
CA SER A 41 7.98 8.04 3.61
C SER A 41 8.35 7.34 4.92
N THR A 42 8.13 6.03 5.06
CA THR A 42 8.31 5.31 6.34
C THR A 42 9.03 3.97 6.22
N TRP A 43 9.30 3.49 5.01
CA TRP A 43 9.77 2.13 4.73
C TRP A 43 8.87 1.00 5.23
N ASN A 44 7.61 1.29 5.57
CA ASN A 44 6.64 0.32 6.02
C ASN A 44 5.35 0.43 5.18
N PRO A 45 5.00 -0.56 4.35
CA PRO A 45 3.86 -0.47 3.44
C PRO A 45 2.47 -0.48 4.12
N ILE A 46 2.38 -0.85 5.40
CA ILE A 46 1.12 -0.88 6.16
C ILE A 46 0.97 0.32 7.11
N SER A 47 1.96 1.20 7.18
CA SER A 47 1.87 2.43 7.97
C SER A 47 1.02 3.49 7.25
N GLU A 48 0.70 4.56 7.97
CA GLU A 48 0.22 5.79 7.33
C GLU A 48 1.41 6.54 6.71
N PRO A 49 1.30 7.04 5.47
CA PRO A 49 2.35 7.85 4.85
C PRO A 49 2.64 9.11 5.67
N GLN A 50 3.93 9.43 5.84
CA GLN A 50 4.38 10.58 6.63
C GLN A 50 4.68 11.79 5.76
N HIS A 51 4.08 12.94 6.06
CA HIS A 51 4.36 14.19 5.35
C HIS A 51 5.33 15.11 6.06
N PHE A 52 5.26 15.16 7.39
CA PHE A 52 6.02 16.09 8.22
C PHE A 52 6.93 15.34 9.19
N ASN A 53 8.08 15.93 9.47
CA ASN A 53 8.96 15.55 10.58
C ASN A 53 8.32 15.91 11.93
N ILE A 54 8.94 15.43 13.01
CA ILE A 54 8.47 15.71 14.38
C ILE A 54 8.48 17.21 14.73
N ASP A 55 9.35 17.99 14.10
CA ASP A 55 9.44 19.44 14.27
C ASP A 55 8.45 20.24 13.41
N GLY A 56 7.61 19.55 12.62
CA GLY A 56 6.64 20.14 11.71
C GLY A 56 7.20 20.55 10.36
N SER A 57 8.50 20.39 10.11
CA SER A 57 9.07 20.60 8.78
C SER A 57 8.61 19.52 7.80
N VAL A 58 8.50 19.85 6.51
CA VAL A 58 8.13 18.86 5.49
C VAL A 58 9.23 17.81 5.36
N LEU A 59 8.84 16.54 5.31
CA LEU A 59 9.74 15.41 5.10
C LEU A 59 10.43 15.54 3.74
N ARG A 60 11.76 15.39 3.74
CA ARG A 60 12.59 15.40 2.54
C ARG A 60 13.35 14.09 2.42
N GLY A 61 13.53 13.62 1.19
CA GLY A 61 14.31 12.42 0.92
C GLY A 61 15.74 12.53 1.43
N GLU A 62 16.23 11.46 2.06
CA GLU A 62 17.59 11.41 2.62
C GLU A 62 18.66 11.48 1.52
N VAL A 63 18.43 10.81 0.39
CA VAL A 63 19.36 10.75 -0.74
C VAL A 63 19.17 11.95 -1.68
N ASN A 64 17.92 12.32 -1.93
CA ASN A 64 17.58 13.46 -2.77
C ASN A 64 16.60 14.38 -2.04
N PRO A 65 17.05 15.55 -1.57
CA PRO A 65 16.20 16.47 -0.80
C PRO A 65 15.10 17.15 -1.64
N SER A 66 15.06 16.85 -2.95
CA SER A 66 13.99 17.27 -3.86
C SER A 66 12.77 16.34 -3.81
N ASP A 67 12.88 15.17 -3.18
CA ASP A 67 11.76 14.26 -2.94
C ASP A 67 11.03 14.69 -1.67
N ILE A 68 9.73 14.97 -1.77
CA ILE A 68 8.98 15.67 -0.71
C ILE A 68 7.77 14.87 -0.25
N GLY A 69 7.57 14.87 1.07
CA GLY A 69 6.30 14.50 1.70
C GLY A 69 5.96 13.01 1.62
N GLN A 70 4.66 12.71 1.71
CA GLN A 70 4.13 11.35 1.84
C GLN A 70 4.53 10.41 0.73
N CYS A 71 4.53 10.89 -0.51
CA CYS A 71 4.78 10.06 -1.67
C CYS A 71 6.16 10.32 -2.29
N GLN A 72 7.02 11.08 -1.59
CA GLN A 72 8.37 11.44 -2.02
C GLN A 72 8.39 11.98 -3.46
N ILE A 73 7.48 12.91 -3.76
CA ILE A 73 7.35 13.48 -5.11
C ILE A 73 8.55 14.39 -5.38
N ASN A 74 9.27 14.10 -6.46
CA ASN A 74 10.44 14.88 -6.83
C ASN A 74 10.07 16.24 -7.44
N THR A 75 10.41 17.34 -6.77
CA THR A 75 10.08 18.70 -7.23
C THR A 75 10.78 19.12 -8.51
N LYS A 76 11.92 18.52 -8.86
CA LYS A 76 12.63 18.86 -10.11
C LYS A 76 11.96 18.22 -11.33
N TYR A 77 11.37 17.03 -11.16
CA TYR A 77 10.70 16.33 -12.25
C TYR A 77 9.22 16.68 -12.37
N TRP A 78 8.56 16.94 -11.24
CA TRP A 78 7.10 17.08 -11.18
C TRP A 78 6.63 18.46 -10.71
N GLY A 79 7.53 19.35 -10.29
CA GLY A 79 7.18 20.68 -9.77
C GLY A 79 6.46 21.55 -10.79
N GLU A 80 7.01 21.68 -12.00
CA GLU A 80 6.39 22.49 -13.07
C GLU A 80 4.98 22.00 -13.40
N LEU A 81 4.80 20.68 -13.53
CA LEU A 81 3.48 20.10 -13.79
C LEU A 81 2.53 20.25 -12.59
N ALA A 82 3.03 20.18 -11.36
CA ALA A 82 2.23 20.43 -10.17
C ALA A 82 1.73 21.87 -10.14
N ASP A 83 2.59 22.84 -10.45
CA ASP A 83 2.24 24.26 -10.55
C ASP A 83 1.17 24.49 -11.64
N GLU A 84 1.32 23.86 -12.81
CA GLU A 84 0.31 23.91 -13.89
C GLU A 84 -1.05 23.35 -13.48
N LEU A 85 -1.05 22.31 -12.64
CA LEU A 85 -2.26 21.70 -12.08
C LEU A 85 -2.80 22.44 -10.85
N GLY A 86 -2.07 23.44 -10.34
CA GLY A 86 -2.43 24.22 -9.16
C GLY A 86 -2.23 23.48 -7.84
N TYR A 87 -1.31 22.52 -7.78
CA TYR A 87 -0.96 21.74 -6.59
C TYR A 87 0.27 22.29 -5.89
N ASP A 88 0.20 22.48 -4.57
CA ASP A 88 1.38 22.74 -3.74
C ASP A 88 1.98 21.43 -3.21
N LEU A 89 3.14 21.01 -3.73
CA LEU A 89 3.78 19.76 -3.30
C LEU A 89 4.24 19.75 -1.82
N PHE A 90 4.30 20.92 -1.17
CA PHE A 90 4.60 21.05 0.25
C PHE A 90 3.35 20.90 1.13
N ASP A 91 2.16 21.04 0.56
CA ASP A 91 0.91 20.67 1.22
C ASP A 91 0.71 19.14 1.18
N LYS A 92 0.14 18.60 2.25
CA LYS A 92 -0.05 17.16 2.42
C LYS A 92 -1.04 16.60 1.40
N ASP A 93 -2.18 17.27 1.22
CA ASP A 93 -3.26 16.76 0.40
C ASP A 93 -2.91 16.88 -1.08
N ASP A 94 -2.26 17.98 -1.47
CA ASP A 94 -1.75 18.17 -2.83
C ASP A 94 -0.60 17.23 -3.19
N ASN A 95 0.25 16.85 -2.24
CA ASN A 95 1.25 15.79 -2.44
C ASN A 95 0.60 14.46 -2.85
N ILE A 96 -0.49 14.07 -2.18
CA ILE A 96 -1.27 12.88 -2.55
C ILE A 96 -1.96 13.06 -3.90
N ARG A 97 -2.57 14.23 -4.18
CA ARG A 97 -3.22 14.50 -5.47
C ARG A 97 -2.23 14.38 -6.63
N MET A 98 -1.02 14.91 -6.46
CA MET A 98 0.03 14.77 -7.46
C MET A 98 0.46 13.30 -7.62
N ALA A 99 0.62 12.57 -6.51
CA ALA A 99 0.94 11.14 -6.56
C ALA A 99 -0.14 10.35 -7.31
N GLN A 100 -1.42 10.63 -7.06
CA GLN A 100 -2.54 10.00 -7.76
C GLN A 100 -2.51 10.33 -9.26
N TYR A 101 -2.31 11.60 -9.62
CA TYR A 101 -2.18 12.00 -11.02
C TYR A 101 -1.06 11.24 -11.73
N ILE A 102 0.14 11.22 -11.15
CA ILE A 102 1.30 10.51 -11.69
C ILE A 102 1.00 9.02 -11.83
N TYR A 103 0.36 8.42 -10.83
CA TYR A 103 -0.02 7.01 -10.85
C TYR A 103 -1.01 6.70 -11.98
N ASP A 104 -1.99 7.57 -12.22
CA ASP A 104 -2.97 7.38 -13.28
C ASP A 104 -2.32 7.38 -14.67
N ILE A 105 -1.27 8.19 -14.88
CA ILE A 105 -0.60 8.31 -16.18
C ILE A 105 0.65 7.42 -16.35
N LYS A 106 1.28 6.94 -15.26
CA LYS A 106 2.53 6.15 -15.30
C LYS A 106 2.46 4.83 -14.54
N GLY A 107 1.37 4.55 -13.82
CA GLY A 107 1.29 3.47 -12.85
C GLY A 107 2.33 3.65 -11.74
N ASN A 108 2.86 2.54 -11.23
CA ASN A 108 3.87 2.53 -10.17
C ASN A 108 5.32 2.78 -10.63
N ALA A 109 5.57 2.97 -11.93
CA ALA A 109 6.92 3.06 -12.48
C ALA A 109 7.83 4.13 -11.83
N PRO A 110 7.33 5.34 -11.47
CA PRO A 110 8.15 6.37 -10.83
C PRO A 110 8.71 5.98 -9.45
N TRP A 111 8.08 5.03 -8.76
CA TRP A 111 8.46 4.55 -7.43
C TRP A 111 9.16 3.19 -7.47
N TYR A 112 9.78 2.84 -8.60
CA TYR A 112 10.44 1.55 -8.78
C TYR A 112 11.55 1.28 -7.75
N LEU A 113 12.23 2.31 -7.27
CA LEU A 113 13.33 2.16 -6.30
C LEU A 113 12.86 1.58 -4.96
N SER A 114 11.63 1.89 -4.54
CA SER A 114 11.03 1.36 -3.32
C SER A 114 10.23 0.07 -3.54
N LYS A 115 10.24 -0.50 -4.76
CA LYS A 115 9.45 -1.69 -5.14
C LYS A 115 9.56 -2.85 -4.17
N LYS A 116 10.74 -3.10 -3.62
CA LYS A 116 10.95 -4.19 -2.65
C LYS A 116 10.10 -4.04 -1.38
N CYS A 117 9.69 -2.82 -1.04
CA CYS A 117 8.85 -2.51 0.09
C CYS A 117 7.36 -2.71 -0.23
N TRP A 118 6.85 -2.13 -1.32
CA TRP A 118 5.40 -2.10 -1.60
C TRP A 118 4.88 -3.27 -2.45
N ASN A 119 5.75 -4.04 -3.12
CA ASN A 119 5.35 -5.10 -4.07
C ASN A 119 5.24 -6.50 -3.46
N ASN A 120 5.55 -6.68 -2.18
CA ASN A 120 5.57 -7.99 -1.51
C ASN A 120 4.27 -8.25 -0.73
N PHE A 121 3.12 -8.15 -1.38
CA PHE A 121 1.82 -8.41 -0.75
C PHE A 121 1.10 -9.59 -1.40
N PRO A 122 0.70 -10.60 -0.61
CA PRO A 122 -0.12 -11.69 -1.12
C PRO A 122 -1.50 -11.15 -1.51
N VAL A 123 -1.81 -11.20 -2.81
CA VAL A 123 -3.19 -11.10 -3.27
C VAL A 123 -3.90 -12.37 -2.79
N VAL A 124 -4.78 -12.26 -1.80
CA VAL A 124 -5.75 -13.32 -1.48
C VAL A 124 -6.64 -13.46 -2.72
N GLN A 125 -6.34 -14.49 -3.50
CA GLN A 125 -7.17 -14.93 -4.62
C GLN A 125 -8.45 -15.50 -4.02
N LEU A 126 -9.57 -14.81 -4.22
CA LEU A 126 -10.87 -15.40 -3.98
C LEU A 126 -11.09 -16.43 -5.08
N ALA A 127 -11.00 -17.72 -4.72
CA ALA A 127 -11.39 -18.81 -5.60
C ALA A 127 -12.92 -18.83 -5.71
N GLU A 128 -13.42 -18.91 -6.95
CA GLU A 128 -14.85 -19.03 -7.31
C GLU A 128 -15.50 -20.32 -6.77
#